data_AF-A0A3J8X007-F1
#
_entry.id   AF-A0A3J8X007-F1
#
_cell.length_a   1.000
_cell.length_b   1.000
_cell.length_c   1.000
_cell.angle_alpha   90.00
_cell.angle_beta   90.00
_cell.angle_gamma   90.00
#
_symmetry.space_group_name_H-M   'P 1'
#
loop_
_entity.id
_entity.type
_entity.pdbx_description
1 polymer ?
#
loop_
_entity_poly.entity_id
_entity_poly.type
_entity_poly.pdbx_seq_one_letter_code
_entity_poly.pdbx_strand_id
1 'polypeptide(L)'
;MTIDKQALLVSKAKASVFTMRYISQFEASDIDSDDIDLRFEVDGTETGTTVSIVDECGHAAQIITALLDELETKEEQRANWFQMAQKLGEDLDAAEKRNAEQREYYEGVIADGSKRIAELEAREVTLPQRLQPGADGYDDWYVHSADDGEYLKADDVIEAIRAAGIKVKVE
;
A
#
# COMPACT_ATOMS: atom_id res chain seq x y z
N MET A 1 -1.54 -6.11 37.30
CA MET A 1 -2.47 -7.02 36.62
C MET A 1 -3.68 -6.18 36.20
N THR A 2 -3.66 -5.68 34.97
CA THR A 2 -4.75 -4.86 34.43
C THR A 2 -5.89 -5.81 34.11
N ILE A 3 -6.95 -5.79 34.92
CA ILE A 3 -8.16 -6.57 34.63
C ILE A 3 -8.73 -6.02 33.33
N ASP A 4 -8.92 -6.89 32.34
CA ASP A 4 -9.64 -6.54 31.13
C ASP A 4 -11.09 -6.20 31.52
N LYS A 5 -11.40 -4.90 31.46
CA LYS A 5 -12.69 -4.35 31.86
C LYS A 5 -13.83 -4.91 31.01
N GLN A 6 -13.57 -5.23 29.75
CA GLN A 6 -14.56 -5.76 28.82
C GLN A 6 -14.88 -7.22 29.16
N ALA A 7 -13.86 -8.06 29.33
CA ALA A 7 -14.04 -9.45 29.76
C ALA A 7 -14.79 -9.55 31.10
N LEU A 8 -14.51 -8.64 32.04
CA LEU A 8 -15.24 -8.57 33.31
C LEU A 8 -16.72 -8.21 33.11
N LEU A 9 -17.02 -7.23 32.26
CA LEU A 9 -18.41 -6.81 31.97
C LEU A 9 -19.19 -7.92 31.26
N VAL A 10 -18.59 -8.59 30.28
CA VAL A 10 -19.18 -9.75 29.58
C VAL A 10 -19.51 -10.86 30.58
N SER A 11 -18.58 -11.19 31.49
CA SER A 11 -18.82 -12.18 32.55
C SER A 11 -19.98 -11.81 33.46
N LYS A 12 -20.06 -10.54 33.90
CA LYS A 12 -21.17 -10.04 34.72
C LYS A 12 -22.51 -10.07 33.99
N ALA A 13 -22.53 -9.69 32.71
CA ALA A 13 -23.73 -9.73 31.88
C ALA A 13 -24.23 -11.17 31.71
N LYS A 14 -23.32 -12.12 31.45
CA LYS A 14 -23.66 -13.56 31.37
C LYS A 14 -24.24 -14.09 32.69
N ALA A 15 -23.68 -13.69 33.83
CA ALA A 15 -24.22 -14.05 35.14
C ALA A 15 -25.63 -13.46 35.36
N SER A 16 -25.85 -12.20 34.97
CA SER A 16 -27.18 -11.56 35.06
C SER A 16 -28.21 -12.27 34.18
N VAL A 17 -27.85 -12.60 32.93
CA VAL A 17 -28.71 -13.36 32.01
C VAL A 17 -29.06 -14.72 32.61
N PHE A 18 -28.09 -15.41 33.21
CA PHE A 18 -28.34 -16.71 33.85
C PHE A 18 -29.42 -16.59 34.93
N THR A 19 -29.32 -15.60 35.82
CA THR A 19 -30.32 -15.39 36.89
C THR A 19 -31.67 -14.95 36.33
N MET A 20 -31.69 -14.00 35.40
CA MET A 20 -32.93 -13.49 34.80
C MET A 20 -33.66 -14.59 34.00
N ARG A 21 -32.93 -15.39 33.24
CA ARG A 21 -33.51 -16.50 32.47
C ARG A 21 -34.05 -17.61 33.37
N TYR A 22 -33.43 -17.83 34.53
CA TYR A 22 -33.94 -18.77 35.51
C TYR A 22 -35.26 -18.29 36.12
N ILE A 23 -35.36 -17.01 36.48
CA ILE A 23 -36.60 -16.41 37.00
C ILE A 23 -37.71 -16.45 35.94
N SER A 24 -37.38 -16.19 34.67
CA SER A 24 -38.38 -16.20 33.58
C SER A 24 -38.96 -17.59 33.23
N GLN A 25 -38.44 -18.68 33.83
CA GLN A 25 -38.92 -20.04 33.57
C GLN A 25 -40.09 -20.45 34.48
N PHE A 26 -40.37 -19.66 35.52
CA PHE A 26 -41.49 -19.91 36.42
C PHE A 26 -42.79 -19.39 35.78
N GLU A 27 -43.91 -20.04 36.10
CA GLU A 27 -45.23 -19.46 35.83
C GLU A 27 -45.44 -18.27 36.77
N ALA A 28 -46.02 -17.17 36.28
CA ALA A 28 -46.28 -15.98 37.10
C ALA A 28 -47.10 -16.31 38.37
N SER A 29 -48.00 -17.31 38.30
CA SER A 29 -48.78 -17.78 39.44
C SER A 29 -47.98 -18.47 40.54
N ASP A 30 -46.77 -18.95 40.21
CA ASP A 30 -45.89 -19.66 41.15
C ASP A 30 -44.96 -18.71 41.90
N ILE A 31 -44.90 -17.43 41.50
CA ILE A 31 -44.15 -16.40 42.20
C ILE A 31 -45.12 -15.54 43.00
N ASP A 32 -44.98 -15.61 44.33
CA ASP A 32 -45.70 -14.71 45.22
C ASP A 32 -45.34 -13.26 44.89
N SER A 33 -46.34 -12.45 44.51
CA SER A 33 -46.17 -11.04 44.11
C SER A 33 -45.32 -10.84 42.85
N ASP A 34 -45.52 -11.66 41.81
CA ASP A 34 -44.94 -11.43 40.48
C ASP A 34 -45.31 -10.05 39.91
N ASP A 35 -46.56 -9.62 40.15
CA ASP A 35 -47.08 -8.33 39.72
C ASP A 35 -46.72 -7.21 40.71
N ILE A 36 -45.95 -6.24 40.23
CA ILE A 36 -45.65 -5.00 40.95
C ILE A 36 -46.52 -3.88 40.39
N ASP A 37 -47.48 -3.40 41.19
CA ASP A 37 -48.29 -2.22 40.86
C ASP A 37 -47.49 -0.93 41.10
N LEU A 38 -47.00 -0.31 40.02
CA LEU A 38 -46.29 0.95 40.07
C LEU A 38 -47.28 2.09 39.81
N ARG A 39 -47.46 2.98 40.78
CA ARG A 39 -48.34 4.15 40.66
C ARG A 39 -47.54 5.41 40.44
N PHE A 40 -47.84 6.10 39.35
CA PHE A 40 -47.14 7.30 38.95
C PHE A 40 -48.18 8.36 38.57
N GLU A 41 -47.93 9.59 38.97
CA GLU A 41 -48.76 10.72 38.58
C GLU A 41 -47.89 11.75 37.86
N VAL A 42 -48.23 12.07 36.62
CA VAL A 42 -47.56 13.10 35.82
C VAL A 42 -48.60 14.13 35.41
N ASP A 43 -48.38 15.39 35.77
CA ASP A 43 -49.28 16.51 35.50
C ASP A 43 -50.74 16.26 35.92
N GLY A 44 -50.94 15.59 37.06
CA GLY A 44 -52.27 15.29 37.59
C GLY A 44 -52.95 14.07 36.96
N THR A 45 -52.27 13.35 36.06
CA THR A 45 -52.79 12.16 35.37
C THR A 45 -52.10 10.90 35.91
N GLU A 46 -52.89 9.89 36.29
CA GLU A 46 -52.36 8.57 36.68
C GLU A 46 -51.78 7.86 35.46
N THR A 47 -50.49 7.59 35.49
CA THR A 47 -49.70 6.89 34.47
C THR A 47 -49.05 5.62 35.01
N GLY A 48 -49.57 5.09 36.12
CA GLY A 48 -49.11 3.83 36.70
C GLY A 48 -49.23 2.64 35.73
N THR A 49 -48.46 1.60 36.01
CA THR A 49 -48.51 0.32 35.30
C THR A 49 -48.19 -0.82 36.24
N THR A 50 -48.76 -1.99 35.98
CA THR A 50 -48.33 -3.24 36.59
C THR A 50 -47.18 -3.83 35.78
N VAL A 51 -46.16 -4.33 36.47
CA VAL A 51 -44.98 -4.95 35.87
C VAL A 51 -44.84 -6.36 36.43
N SER A 52 -44.78 -7.37 35.56
CA SER A 52 -44.48 -8.76 35.94
C SER A 52 -42.96 -8.96 36.04
N ILE A 53 -42.50 -9.56 37.13
CA ILE A 53 -41.09 -9.88 37.34
C ILE A 53 -40.64 -10.97 36.35
N VAL A 54 -41.46 -12.01 36.13
CA VAL A 54 -41.19 -13.10 35.18
C VAL A 54 -40.99 -12.54 33.77
N ASP A 55 -41.95 -11.72 33.30
CA ASP A 55 -41.92 -11.17 31.95
C ASP A 55 -40.73 -10.24 31.74
N GLU A 56 -40.48 -9.31 32.68
CA GLU A 56 -39.34 -8.40 32.58
C GLU A 56 -37.99 -9.11 32.68
N CYS A 57 -37.87 -10.13 33.53
CA CYS A 57 -36.65 -10.95 33.56
C CYS A 57 -36.45 -11.67 32.22
N GLY A 58 -37.52 -12.17 31.61
CA GLY A 58 -37.48 -12.80 30.29
C GLY A 58 -37.03 -11.84 29.21
N HIS A 59 -37.64 -10.65 29.13
CA HIS A 59 -37.28 -9.60 28.18
C HIS A 59 -35.84 -9.11 28.37
N ALA A 60 -35.44 -8.83 29.62
CA ALA A 60 -34.09 -8.39 29.93
C ALA A 60 -33.03 -9.44 29.55
N ALA A 61 -33.28 -10.71 29.85
CA ALA A 61 -32.38 -11.80 29.46
C ALA A 61 -32.22 -11.87 27.93
N GLN A 62 -33.32 -11.78 27.18
CA GLN A 62 -33.29 -11.79 25.71
C GLN A 62 -32.49 -10.63 25.13
N ILE A 63 -32.74 -9.40 25.61
CA ILE A 63 -32.04 -8.20 25.13
C ILE A 63 -30.54 -8.29 25.43
N ILE A 64 -30.18 -8.66 26.66
CA ILE A 64 -28.76 -8.78 27.05
C ILE A 64 -28.07 -9.88 26.25
N THR A 65 -28.73 -11.01 25.99
CA THR A 65 -28.19 -12.05 25.09
C THR A 65 -27.95 -11.52 23.68
N ALA A 66 -28.93 -10.84 23.07
CA ALA A 66 -28.76 -10.27 21.74
C ALA A 66 -27.60 -9.26 21.66
N LEU A 67 -27.43 -8.43 22.71
CA LEU A 67 -26.31 -7.49 22.81
C LEU A 67 -24.95 -8.20 22.96
N LEU A 68 -24.90 -9.32 23.68
CA LEU A 68 -23.68 -10.13 23.82
C LEU A 68 -23.29 -10.77 22.48
N ASP A 69 -24.25 -11.31 21.74
CA ASP A 69 -24.03 -11.92 20.42
C ASP A 69 -23.55 -10.87 19.39
N GLU A 70 -24.15 -9.67 19.40
CA GLU A 70 -23.70 -8.57 18.56
C GLU A 70 -22.29 -8.09 18.95
N LEU A 71 -21.98 -8.02 20.25
CA LEU A 71 -20.65 -7.65 20.72
C LEU A 71 -19.58 -8.64 20.26
N GLU A 72 -19.84 -9.95 20.38
CA GLU A 72 -18.95 -11.02 19.90
C GLU A 72 -18.69 -10.88 18.39
N THR A 73 -19.75 -10.68 17.60
CA THR A 73 -19.63 -10.45 16.15
C THR A 73 -18.75 -9.23 15.82
N LYS A 74 -18.88 -8.14 16.59
CA LYS A 74 -18.06 -6.93 16.42
C LYS A 74 -16.60 -7.13 16.86
N GLU A 75 -16.35 -7.98 17.86
CA GLU A 75 -15.00 -8.35 18.28
C GLU A 75 -14.29 -9.18 17.19
N GLU A 76 -14.97 -10.18 16.63
CA GLU A 76 -14.45 -10.97 15.51
C GLU A 76 -14.14 -10.10 14.29
N GLN A 77 -15.05 -9.19 13.93
CA GLN A 77 -14.81 -8.23 12.86
C GLN A 77 -13.57 -7.38 13.13
N ARG A 78 -13.40 -6.87 14.36
CA ARG A 78 -12.21 -6.08 14.74
C ARG A 78 -10.93 -6.90 14.63
N ALA A 79 -10.95 -8.16 15.06
CA ALA A 79 -9.80 -9.05 14.93
C ALA A 79 -9.42 -9.28 13.44
N ASN A 80 -10.41 -9.53 12.59
CA ASN A 80 -10.20 -9.69 11.14
C ASN A 80 -9.65 -8.42 10.49
N TRP A 81 -10.21 -7.25 10.82
CA TRP A 81 -9.72 -5.95 10.35
C TRP A 81 -8.28 -5.69 10.80
N PHE A 82 -7.94 -6.05 12.03
CA PHE A 82 -6.59 -5.91 12.55
C PHE A 82 -5.58 -6.78 11.78
N GLN A 83 -5.92 -8.04 11.50
CA GLN A 83 -5.07 -8.92 10.68
C GLN A 83 -4.89 -8.40 9.25
N MET A 84 -5.96 -7.90 8.63
CA MET A 84 -5.89 -7.32 7.29
C MET A 84 -5.01 -6.06 7.27
N ALA A 85 -5.14 -5.20 8.28
CA ALA A 85 -4.32 -3.99 8.40
C ALA A 85 -2.84 -4.33 8.59
N GLN A 86 -2.52 -5.35 9.39
CA GLN A 86 -1.14 -5.82 9.55
C GLN A 86 -0.55 -6.31 8.22
N LYS A 87 -1.27 -7.17 7.50
CA LYS A 87 -0.84 -7.67 6.20
C LYS A 87 -0.63 -6.54 5.19
N LEU A 88 -1.53 -5.57 5.15
CA LEU A 88 -1.41 -4.42 4.26
C LEU A 88 -0.19 -3.55 4.61
N GLY A 89 0.15 -3.43 5.90
CA GLY A 89 1.38 -2.78 6.34
C GLY A 89 2.63 -3.49 5.85
N GLU A 90 2.67 -4.82 5.99
CA GLU A 90 3.79 -5.65 5.51
C GLU A 90 3.94 -5.57 3.98
N ASP A 91 2.83 -5.61 3.24
CA ASP A 91 2.82 -5.47 1.78
C ASP A 91 3.30 -4.06 1.34
N LEU A 92 2.96 -3.02 2.10
CA LEU A 92 3.39 -1.65 1.86
C LEU A 92 4.91 -1.52 2.08
N ASP A 93 5.43 -1.99 3.21
CA ASP A 93 6.87 -1.98 3.50
C ASP A 93 7.66 -2.73 2.41
N ALA A 94 7.16 -3.88 1.96
CA ALA A 94 7.77 -4.64 0.88
C ALA A 94 7.73 -3.89 -0.47
N ALA A 95 6.65 -3.16 -0.76
CA ALA A 95 6.54 -2.36 -1.97
C ALA A 95 7.47 -1.14 -1.94
N GLU A 96 7.57 -0.46 -0.80
CA GLU A 96 8.50 0.66 -0.61
C GLU A 96 9.95 0.22 -0.80
N LYS A 97 10.33 -0.93 -0.23
CA LYS A 97 11.66 -1.51 -0.43
C LYS A 97 11.95 -1.80 -1.91
N ARG A 98 11.02 -2.43 -2.64
CA ARG A 98 11.19 -2.69 -4.08
C ARG A 98 11.33 -1.40 -4.88
N ASN A 99 10.56 -0.36 -4.56
CA ASN A 99 10.69 0.94 -5.22
C ASN A 99 12.05 1.59 -4.96
N ALA A 100 12.58 1.50 -3.73
CA ALA A 100 13.90 2.00 -3.39
C ALA A 100 15.01 1.26 -4.17
N GLU A 101 14.96 -0.07 -4.20
CA GLU A 101 15.92 -0.90 -4.95
C GLU A 101 15.86 -0.62 -6.46
N GLN A 102 14.65 -0.48 -7.03
CA GLN A 102 14.49 -0.11 -8.44
C GLN A 102 15.07 1.27 -8.73
N ARG A 103 14.86 2.24 -7.83
CA ARG A 103 15.40 3.58 -7.99
C ARG A 103 16.93 3.56 -7.99
N GLU A 104 17.55 2.86 -7.04
CA GLU A 104 19.00 2.70 -6.99
C GLU A 104 19.54 2.04 -8.27
N TYR A 105 18.87 0.99 -8.75
CA TYR A 105 19.23 0.33 -10.01
C TYR A 105 19.19 1.30 -11.19
N TYR A 106 18.11 2.06 -11.37
CA TYR A 106 17.99 3.01 -12.46
C TYR A 106 19.00 4.16 -12.35
N GLU A 107 19.24 4.69 -11.16
CA GLU A 107 20.28 5.69 -10.93
C GLU A 107 21.67 5.15 -11.33
N GLY A 108 21.98 3.89 -11.00
CA GLY A 108 23.21 3.23 -11.42
C GLY A 108 23.34 3.05 -12.94
N VAL A 109 22.28 2.57 -13.60
CA VAL A 109 22.25 2.41 -15.07
C VAL A 109 22.42 3.75 -15.77
N ILE A 110 21.75 4.80 -15.28
CA ILE A 110 21.86 6.15 -15.84
C ILE A 110 23.28 6.69 -15.64
N ALA A 111 23.89 6.49 -14.47
CA ALA A 111 25.25 6.94 -14.19
C ALA A 111 26.28 6.26 -15.10
N ASP A 112 26.20 4.94 -15.25
CA ASP A 112 27.09 4.18 -16.14
C ASP A 112 26.90 4.56 -17.61
N GLY A 113 25.64 4.66 -18.06
CA GLY A 113 25.29 5.12 -19.40
C GLY A 113 25.80 6.54 -19.68
N SER A 114 25.62 7.46 -18.73
CA SER A 114 26.10 8.84 -18.85
C SER A 114 27.63 8.90 -18.91
N LYS A 115 28.33 8.08 -18.12
CA LYS A 115 29.78 7.95 -18.18
C LYS A 115 30.23 7.45 -19.54
N ARG A 116 29.58 6.41 -20.09
CA ARG A 116 29.93 5.86 -21.39
C ARG A 116 29.69 6.85 -22.53
N ILE A 117 28.60 7.62 -22.46
CA ILE A 117 28.33 8.70 -23.42
C ILE A 117 29.44 9.74 -23.34
N ALA A 118 29.80 10.22 -22.15
CA ALA A 118 30.89 11.18 -21.98
C ALA A 118 32.24 10.65 -22.51
N GLU A 119 32.56 9.37 -22.28
CA GLU A 119 33.74 8.72 -22.86
C GLU A 119 33.71 8.72 -24.40
N LEU A 120 32.56 8.42 -25.00
CA LEU A 120 32.39 8.39 -26.46
C LEU A 120 32.46 9.80 -27.06
N GLU A 121 31.85 10.80 -26.43
CA GLU A 121 31.90 12.22 -26.83
C GLU A 121 33.31 12.83 -26.64
N ALA A 122 34.13 12.25 -25.78
CA ALA A 122 35.53 12.65 -25.59
C ALA A 122 36.48 12.04 -26.64
N ARG A 123 36.06 11.01 -27.39
CA ARG A 123 36.94 10.35 -28.36
C ARG A 123 37.34 11.31 -29.48
N GLU A 124 38.63 11.28 -29.75
CA GLU A 124 39.26 12.03 -30.82
C GLU A 124 40.00 11.07 -31.74
N VAL A 125 39.89 11.30 -33.05
CA VAL A 125 40.58 10.54 -34.09
C VAL A 125 41.61 11.44 -34.76
N THR A 126 42.83 10.93 -34.93
CA THR A 126 43.86 11.60 -35.73
C THR A 126 43.83 11.03 -37.15
N LEU A 127 43.74 11.90 -38.15
CA LEU A 127 43.81 11.50 -39.56
C LEU A 127 45.29 11.37 -39.99
N PRO A 128 45.63 10.43 -40.88
CA PRO A 128 46.98 10.32 -41.43
C PRO A 128 47.41 11.60 -42.19
N GLN A 129 48.72 11.83 -42.26
CA GLN A 129 49.28 13.03 -42.90
C GLN A 129 49.00 13.06 -44.41
N ARG A 130 48.76 14.26 -44.93
CA ARG A 130 48.52 14.54 -46.35
C ARG A 130 49.77 14.13 -47.16
N LEU A 131 49.62 13.21 -48.12
CA LEU A 131 50.67 12.99 -49.12
C LEU A 131 50.73 14.24 -50.02
N GLN A 132 51.86 14.94 -50.05
CA GLN A 132 52.05 16.02 -51.01
C GLN A 132 51.98 15.44 -52.44
N PRO A 133 51.30 16.10 -53.40
CA PRO A 133 51.26 15.62 -54.78
C PRO A 133 52.68 15.64 -55.36
N GLY A 134 53.33 14.47 -55.43
CA GLY A 134 54.70 14.39 -55.96
C GLY A 134 55.49 13.11 -55.73
N ALA A 135 54.92 12.04 -55.16
CA ALA A 135 55.61 10.76 -55.02
C ALA A 135 54.89 9.67 -55.83
N ASP A 136 55.50 9.33 -56.95
CA ASP A 136 55.24 8.24 -57.85
C ASP A 136 55.35 6.87 -57.16
N GLY A 137 54.22 6.30 -56.76
CA GLY A 137 54.14 4.93 -56.26
C GLY A 137 52.70 4.42 -56.26
N TYR A 138 52.46 3.31 -56.95
CA TYR A 138 51.19 2.58 -56.91
C TYR A 138 50.97 2.00 -55.50
N ASP A 139 49.74 2.15 -55.01
CA ASP A 139 49.16 1.67 -53.74
C ASP A 139 49.37 2.53 -52.49
N ASP A 140 48.62 3.64 -52.42
CA ASP A 140 47.94 4.04 -51.18
C ASP A 140 46.71 4.90 -51.50
N TRP A 141 45.53 4.28 -51.62
CA TRP A 141 44.35 4.86 -52.26
C TRP A 141 43.41 5.46 -51.19
N TYR A 142 43.25 6.79 -51.19
CA TYR A 142 42.31 7.49 -50.30
C TYR A 142 40.85 7.38 -50.79
N VAL A 143 39.93 7.57 -49.84
CA VAL A 143 38.47 7.37 -49.93
C VAL A 143 37.82 8.06 -51.15
N HIS A 144 37.06 7.30 -51.94
CA HIS A 144 36.23 7.79 -53.04
C HIS A 144 34.79 8.04 -52.59
N SER A 145 34.13 9.03 -53.20
CA SER A 145 32.69 9.22 -53.08
C SER A 145 31.94 8.09 -53.79
N ALA A 146 30.83 7.62 -53.18
CA ALA A 146 30.04 6.52 -53.69
C ALA A 146 29.19 6.90 -54.93
N ASP A 147 28.90 8.19 -55.11
CA ASP A 147 27.91 8.67 -56.08
C ASP A 147 28.53 9.09 -57.42
N ASP A 148 29.77 9.58 -57.41
CA ASP A 148 30.45 10.15 -58.59
C ASP A 148 31.83 9.50 -58.87
N GLY A 149 32.35 8.68 -57.96
CA GLY A 149 33.68 8.07 -58.06
C GLY A 149 34.83 9.08 -57.92
N GLU A 150 34.54 10.34 -57.61
CA GLU A 150 35.55 11.37 -57.40
C GLU A 150 36.21 11.23 -56.02
N TYR A 151 37.41 11.79 -55.88
CA TYR A 151 38.14 11.80 -54.61
C TYR A 151 37.50 12.77 -53.62
N LEU A 152 37.28 12.34 -52.38
CA LEU A 152 36.79 13.22 -51.33
C LEU A 152 37.88 14.23 -50.91
N LYS A 153 37.53 15.50 -50.76
CA LYS A 153 38.45 16.49 -50.19
C LYS A 153 38.60 16.22 -48.70
N ALA A 154 39.81 16.44 -48.17
CA ALA A 154 40.10 16.22 -46.76
C ALA A 154 39.17 17.03 -45.82
N ASP A 155 38.79 18.25 -46.22
CA ASP A 155 37.86 19.08 -45.45
C ASP A 155 36.45 18.45 -45.42
N ASP A 156 35.98 17.89 -46.54
CA ASP A 156 34.68 17.19 -46.62
C ASP A 156 34.67 15.93 -45.72
N VAL A 157 35.79 15.20 -45.64
CA VAL A 157 35.95 14.04 -44.74
C VAL A 157 35.95 14.47 -43.27
N ILE A 158 36.64 15.57 -42.93
CA ILE A 158 36.64 16.12 -41.56
C ILE A 158 35.24 16.60 -41.17
N GLU A 159 34.53 17.27 -42.07
CA GLU A 159 33.15 17.71 -41.85
C GLU A 159 32.20 16.53 -41.64
N ALA A 160 32.31 15.48 -42.46
CA ALA A 160 31.51 14.27 -42.30
C ALA A 160 31.75 13.57 -40.94
N ILE A 161 33.01 13.47 -40.50
CA ILE A 161 33.37 12.88 -39.20
C ILE A 161 32.86 13.73 -38.04
N ARG A 162 32.97 15.07 -38.13
CA ARG A 162 32.43 15.99 -37.11
C ARG A 162 30.91 15.99 -37.08
N ALA A 163 30.24 15.88 -38.23
CA ALA A 163 28.79 15.73 -38.33
C ALA A 163 28.30 14.43 -37.66
N ALA A 164 29.13 13.39 -37.64
CA ALA A 164 28.89 12.16 -36.87
C ALA A 164 29.21 12.29 -35.36
N GLY A 165 29.59 13.49 -34.87
CA GLY A 165 29.86 13.77 -33.46
C GLY A 165 31.25 13.36 -32.97
N ILE A 166 32.18 13.01 -33.87
CA ILE A 166 33.53 12.56 -33.51
C ILE A 166 34.51 13.74 -33.60
N LYS A 167 35.36 13.91 -32.57
CA LYS A 167 36.40 14.94 -32.59
C LYS A 167 37.54 14.50 -33.51
N VAL A 168 38.09 15.44 -34.28
CA VAL A 168 39.21 15.18 -35.19
C VAL A 168 40.40 16.06 -34.81
N LYS A 169 41.53 15.42 -34.52
CA LYS A 169 42.81 16.10 -34.31
C LYS A 169 43.38 16.51 -35.65
N VAL A 170 43.54 17.81 -35.87
CA VAL A 170 44.20 18.37 -37.06
C VAL A 170 45.64 18.69 -36.66
N GLU A 171 46.61 17.96 -37.22
CA GLU A 171 48.05 18.25 -37.07
C GLU A 171 48.58 19.10 -38.22
#